data_AF-A0A6P0I809-F1
#
_entry.id   AF-A0A6P0I809-F1
#
_cell.length_a   1.000
_cell.length_b   1.000
_cell.length_c   1.000
_cell.angle_alpha   90.00
_cell.angle_beta   90.00
_cell.angle_gamma   90.00
#
_symmetry.space_group_name_H-M   'P 1'
#
loop_
_entity.id
_entity.type
_entity.pdbx_description
1 polymer ?
#
loop_
_entity_poly.entity_id
_entity_poly.type
_entity_poly.pdbx_seq_one_letter_code
_entity_poly.pdbx_strand_id
1 'polypeptide(L)'
;MTTPAHNVIQSIYEAINRRDVNAAMEWIDDQCIYEDLNFSQPFKGKEAVRQLLEESCQGIPDELKFVIDDITTGDPLAVGILWHVELDGIPFPNGRGVSFYRCSEVTGKLVLARDLVEPPIKPGKAAFFIIRLVSPLIRILLKDRQDKSTMEISPLGQGIPKSQRFLPLVFGLIAIAYIYILLLSPPGQLIPGEPAWAIQPETIEEIVNESLNFFFILPLFNRVGINYLEAPVVHPTLEALFNFAEAWIFMFLPLLLVDRRTTHLPKILIWSLAMFGTNAVLTPYMALRYNTPIPPVKEETNKGILARVFGWTGMIVGIIALFWGVLCRPEFGDLVERMNYFGEQLMTNRLTLAFCVDLVLFSIVQALLLAAVNSRIGWFRFIPFWGLALWLIL
;
A
#
# COMPACT_ATOMS: atom_id res chain seq x y z
N MET A 1 5.49 42.74 37.01
CA MET A 1 4.33 42.34 36.19
C MET A 1 4.87 41.40 35.12
N THR A 2 4.31 40.22 34.96
CA THR A 2 4.67 39.29 33.89
C THR A 2 4.28 39.87 32.54
N THR A 3 5.12 39.71 31.53
CA THR A 3 4.82 40.13 30.15
C THR A 3 3.57 39.37 29.68
N PRO A 4 2.53 40.06 29.15
CA PRO A 4 1.35 39.37 28.63
C PRO A 4 1.70 38.40 27.50
N ALA A 5 1.00 37.27 27.43
CA ALA A 5 1.27 36.22 26.46
C ALA A 5 1.32 36.71 25.01
N HIS A 6 0.43 37.62 24.60
CA HIS A 6 0.43 38.17 23.23
C HIS A 6 1.76 38.85 22.87
N ASN A 7 2.36 39.61 23.79
CA ASN A 7 3.66 40.26 23.58
C ASN A 7 4.81 39.24 23.51
N VAL A 8 4.75 38.18 24.33
CA VAL A 8 5.73 37.08 24.29
C VAL A 8 5.69 36.40 22.92
N ILE A 9 4.50 36.05 22.44
CA ILE A 9 4.35 35.37 21.14
C ILE A 9 4.72 36.27 19.97
N GLN A 10 4.35 37.55 19.99
CA GLN A 10 4.81 38.52 18.97
C GLN A 10 6.34 38.60 18.91
N SER A 11 7.00 38.66 20.07
CA SER A 11 8.47 38.68 20.14
C SER A 11 9.10 37.42 19.54
N ILE A 12 8.49 36.25 19.74
CA ILE A 12 8.92 34.99 19.12
C ILE A 12 8.75 35.05 17.60
N TYR A 13 7.58 35.47 17.09
CA TYR A 13 7.33 35.58 15.65
C TYR A 13 8.32 36.54 14.96
N GLU A 14 8.59 37.69 15.59
CA GLU A 14 9.56 38.65 15.09
C GLU A 14 10.99 38.08 15.07
N ALA A 15 11.38 37.33 16.10
CA ALA A 15 12.68 36.66 16.15
C ALA A 15 12.81 35.61 15.04
N ILE A 16 11.79 34.77 14.83
CA ILE A 16 11.77 33.74 13.78
C ILE A 16 11.77 34.37 12.38
N ASN A 17 11.05 35.48 12.18
CA ASN A 17 11.08 36.22 10.91
C ASN A 17 12.46 36.85 10.62
N ARG A 18 13.30 37.07 11.64
CA ARG A 18 14.71 37.46 11.49
C ARG A 18 15.68 36.27 11.49
N ARG A 19 15.17 35.04 11.50
CA ARG A 19 15.95 33.79 11.63
C ARG A 19 16.82 33.75 12.89
N ASP A 20 16.44 34.50 13.92
CA ASP A 20 17.16 34.57 15.19
C ASP A 20 16.53 33.60 16.20
N VAL A 21 16.89 32.33 16.07
CA VAL A 21 16.41 31.29 16.99
C VAL A 21 16.86 31.58 18.42
N ASN A 22 18.03 32.18 18.62
CA ASN A 22 18.52 32.45 19.97
C ASN A 22 17.63 33.45 20.71
N ALA A 23 17.20 34.53 20.04
CA ALA A 23 16.24 35.47 20.60
C ALA A 23 14.87 34.83 20.87
N ALA A 24 14.40 33.93 20.00
CA ALA A 24 13.16 33.20 20.23
C ALA A 24 13.26 32.30 21.49
N MET A 25 14.39 31.61 21.66
CA MET A 25 14.62 30.67 22.76
C MET A 25 14.71 31.32 24.16
N GLU A 26 14.89 32.64 24.25
CA GLU A 26 14.80 33.37 25.53
C GLU A 26 13.40 33.24 26.17
N TRP A 27 12.37 33.16 25.32
CA TRP A 27 10.96 33.10 25.70
C TRP A 27 10.42 31.68 25.86
N ILE A 28 11.23 30.65 25.64
CA ILE A 28 10.84 29.24 25.73
C ILE A 28 11.17 28.68 27.12
N ASP A 29 10.17 28.09 27.76
CA ASP A 29 10.32 27.40 29.04
C ASP A 29 11.08 26.06 28.88
N ASP A 30 11.82 25.66 29.92
CA ASP A 30 12.61 24.43 29.89
C ASP A 30 11.74 23.17 29.71
N GLN A 31 10.48 23.23 30.16
CA GLN A 31 9.49 22.15 30.04
C GLN A 31 8.47 22.37 28.91
N CYS A 32 8.75 23.26 27.95
CA CYS A 32 7.83 23.57 26.87
C CYS A 32 7.41 22.32 26.07
N ILE A 33 6.12 22.24 25.76
CA ILE A 33 5.55 21.23 24.85
C ILE A 33 5.06 21.96 23.60
N TYR A 34 5.66 21.66 22.46
CA TYR A 34 5.28 22.23 21.17
C TYR A 34 4.59 21.18 20.30
N GLU A 35 3.33 21.43 19.95
CA GLU A 35 2.47 20.55 19.16
C GLU A 35 2.22 21.14 17.77
N ASP A 36 3.13 20.92 16.83
CA ASP A 36 2.84 21.14 15.41
C ASP A 36 2.15 19.90 14.84
N LEU A 37 0.88 20.05 14.42
CA LEU A 37 0.06 18.92 13.98
C LEU A 37 0.45 18.37 12.59
N ASN A 38 1.45 18.93 11.93
CA ASN A 38 2.10 18.30 10.79
C ASN A 38 3.00 17.12 11.21
N PHE A 39 3.43 17.09 12.48
CA PHE A 39 4.26 16.03 13.04
C PHE A 39 3.45 15.06 13.89
N SER A 40 3.89 13.79 13.90
CA SER A 40 3.17 12.72 14.61
C SER A 40 3.35 12.71 16.13
N GLN A 41 4.35 13.44 16.65
CA GLN A 41 4.68 13.54 18.07
C GLN A 41 4.99 15.00 18.44
N PRO A 42 4.66 15.44 19.66
CA PRO A 42 5.05 16.76 20.14
C PRO A 42 6.55 16.85 20.42
N PHE A 43 7.10 18.03 20.26
CA PHE A 43 8.46 18.38 20.67
C PHE A 43 8.44 18.75 22.15
N LYS A 44 9.17 17.99 22.97
CA LYS A 44 9.12 18.10 24.44
C LYS A 44 10.44 18.60 24.99
N GLY A 45 10.37 19.66 25.78
CA GLY A 45 11.52 20.30 26.38
C GLY A 45 12.21 21.27 25.42
N LYS A 46 12.93 22.21 26.01
CA LYS A 46 13.52 23.35 25.31
C LYS A 46 14.44 22.99 24.15
N GLU A 47 15.20 21.92 24.27
CA GLU A 47 16.13 21.50 23.21
C GLU A 47 15.39 20.96 21.98
N ALA A 48 14.30 20.19 22.17
CA ALA A 48 13.48 19.72 21.07
C ALA A 48 12.76 20.87 20.36
N VAL A 49 12.34 21.89 21.12
CA VAL A 49 11.75 23.12 20.56
C VAL A 49 12.80 23.93 19.79
N ARG A 50 14.03 24.06 20.31
CA ARG A 50 15.14 24.70 19.58
C ARG A 50 15.35 24.05 18.23
N GLN A 51 15.47 22.72 18.20
CA GLN A 51 15.70 21.99 16.96
C GLN A 51 14.58 22.25 15.93
N LEU A 52 13.31 22.24 16.37
CA LEU A 52 12.17 22.57 15.50
C LEU A 52 12.30 23.99 14.91
N LEU A 53 12.68 24.99 15.72
CA LEU A 53 12.81 26.37 15.26
C LEU A 53 14.00 26.56 14.31
N GLU A 54 15.10 25.84 14.55
CA GLU A 54 16.26 25.80 13.66
C GLU A 54 15.91 25.17 12.30
N GLU A 55 15.22 24.04 12.31
CA GLU A 55 14.71 23.39 11.09
C GLU A 55 13.74 24.29 10.32
N SER A 56 12.91 25.06 11.04
CA SER A 56 11.98 26.03 10.44
C SER A 56 12.68 27.24 9.80
N CYS A 57 13.93 27.51 10.16
CA CYS A 57 14.74 28.60 9.59
C CYS A 57 15.70 28.11 8.50
N GLN A 58 16.08 26.82 8.51
CA GLN A 58 17.13 26.30 7.65
C GLN A 58 16.70 26.24 6.18
N GLY A 59 17.45 26.94 5.31
CA GLY A 59 17.20 26.93 3.86
C GLY A 59 15.95 27.71 3.43
N ILE A 60 15.35 28.48 4.34
CA ILE A 60 14.19 29.33 4.07
C ILE A 60 14.66 30.75 3.70
N PRO A 61 14.22 31.34 2.58
CA PRO A 61 14.58 32.71 2.18
C PRO A 61 14.21 33.76 3.24
N ASP A 62 14.96 34.86 3.32
CA ASP A 62 14.72 35.95 4.29
C ASP A 62 13.41 36.71 3.99
N GLU A 63 12.97 36.66 2.73
CA GLU A 63 11.74 37.26 2.23
C GLU A 63 10.48 36.52 2.70
N LEU A 64 10.62 35.26 3.13
CA LEU A 64 9.51 34.45 3.60
C LEU A 64 9.18 34.79 5.06
N LYS A 65 7.97 35.27 5.34
CA LYS A 65 7.57 35.72 6.68
C LYS A 65 6.30 35.06 7.16
N PHE A 66 6.25 34.82 8.47
CA PHE A 66 5.02 34.50 9.19
C PHE A 66 4.37 35.80 9.66
N VAL A 67 3.23 36.14 9.08
CA VAL A 67 2.47 37.36 9.38
C VAL A 67 1.31 37.02 10.30
N ILE A 68 1.20 37.73 11.42
CA ILE A 68 0.07 37.62 12.34
C ILE A 68 -1.10 38.43 11.76
N ASP A 69 -2.20 37.76 11.45
CA ASP A 69 -3.42 38.36 10.95
C ASP A 69 -4.31 38.89 12.07
N ASP A 70 -4.41 38.14 13.18
CA ASP A 70 -5.19 38.51 14.36
C ASP A 70 -4.62 37.83 15.62
N ILE A 71 -4.79 38.48 16.78
CA ILE A 71 -4.25 38.04 18.06
C ILE A 71 -5.16 38.41 19.24
N THR A 72 -5.49 37.42 20.07
CA THR A 72 -6.33 37.66 21.26
C THR A 72 -5.54 38.29 22.41
N THR A 73 -6.13 39.22 23.15
CA THR A 73 -5.44 39.93 24.25
C THR A 73 -6.12 39.82 25.62
N GLY A 74 -7.25 39.09 25.71
CA GLY A 74 -8.09 39.04 26.91
C GLY A 74 -7.56 38.19 28.08
N ASP A 75 -6.63 37.27 27.82
CA ASP A 75 -5.99 36.42 28.83
C ASP A 75 -4.50 36.78 28.91
N PRO A 76 -3.95 37.13 30.10
CA PRO A 76 -2.55 37.49 30.25
C PRO A 76 -1.59 36.30 30.01
N LEU A 77 -2.07 35.06 30.04
CA LEU A 77 -1.26 33.84 29.97
C LEU A 77 -1.54 33.00 28.73
N ALA A 78 -2.62 33.27 28.00
CA ALA A 78 -2.97 32.49 26.81
C ALA A 78 -3.32 33.39 25.64
N VAL A 79 -3.01 32.91 24.44
CA VAL A 79 -3.29 33.65 23.21
C VAL A 79 -3.60 32.71 22.06
N GLY A 80 -4.67 33.03 21.32
CA GLY A 80 -4.94 32.49 20.00
C GLY A 80 -4.47 33.47 18.93
N ILE A 81 -3.91 32.94 17.85
CA ILE A 81 -3.51 33.76 16.70
C ILE A 81 -3.99 33.14 15.38
N LEU A 82 -4.30 34.02 14.44
CA LEU A 82 -4.40 33.70 13.03
C LEU A 82 -3.13 34.20 12.35
N TRP A 83 -2.59 33.42 11.43
CA TRP A 83 -1.40 33.83 10.69
C TRP A 83 -1.41 33.26 9.28
N HIS A 84 -0.59 33.86 8.42
CA HIS A 84 -0.25 33.30 7.12
C HIS A 84 1.23 33.46 6.82
N VAL A 85 1.71 32.66 5.88
CA VAL A 85 3.03 32.83 5.28
C VAL A 85 2.92 33.74 4.08
N GLU A 86 3.82 34.70 3.95
CA GLU A 86 4.01 35.49 2.73
C GLU A 86 5.45 35.33 2.22
N LEU A 87 5.63 35.55 0.92
CA LEU A 87 6.94 35.69 0.29
C LEU A 87 6.94 37.05 -0.44
N ASP A 88 7.86 37.95 -0.08
CA ASP A 88 7.92 39.31 -0.64
C ASP A 88 6.59 40.09 -0.53
N GLY A 89 5.88 39.93 0.59
CA GLY A 89 4.57 40.58 0.80
C GLY A 89 3.41 39.94 0.03
N ILE A 90 3.65 38.83 -0.69
CA ILE A 90 2.64 38.09 -1.41
C ILE A 90 2.24 36.85 -0.59
N PRO A 91 0.95 36.70 -0.20
CA PRO A 91 0.49 35.54 0.55
C PRO A 91 0.77 34.22 -0.18
N PHE A 92 1.40 33.28 0.53
CA PHE A 92 1.76 31.96 0.02
C PHE A 92 0.50 31.09 -0.12
N PRO A 93 0.31 30.39 -1.26
CA PRO A 93 -0.89 29.58 -1.47
C PRO A 93 -0.98 28.44 -0.45
N ASN A 94 -2.16 28.31 0.19
CA ASN A 94 -2.40 27.37 1.29
C ASN A 94 -1.44 27.54 2.48
N GLY A 95 -0.85 28.74 2.66
CA GLY A 95 0.09 29.03 3.74
C GLY A 95 -0.56 29.64 4.99
N ARG A 96 -1.85 29.41 5.24
CA ARG A 96 -2.54 29.96 6.42
C ARG A 96 -2.42 29.02 7.61
N GLY A 97 -2.54 29.55 8.81
CA GLY A 97 -2.54 28.77 10.04
C GLY A 97 -3.32 29.42 11.16
N VAL A 98 -3.59 28.62 12.18
CA VAL A 98 -4.13 29.05 13.47
C VAL A 98 -3.30 28.40 14.56
N SER A 99 -2.95 29.17 15.58
CA SER A 99 -2.16 28.67 16.70
C SER A 99 -2.76 29.07 18.03
N PHE A 100 -2.49 28.25 19.04
CA PHE A 100 -2.81 28.53 20.43
C PHE A 100 -1.56 28.37 21.29
N TYR A 101 -1.30 29.37 22.12
CA TYR A 101 -0.15 29.40 23.01
C TYR A 101 -0.55 29.65 24.46
N ARG A 102 0.22 29.08 25.38
CA ARG A 102 0.11 29.33 26.82
C ARG A 102 1.49 29.56 27.43
N CYS A 103 1.58 30.61 28.24
CA CYS A 103 2.74 30.93 29.05
C CYS A 103 2.59 30.42 30.49
N SER A 104 3.70 30.13 31.13
CA SER A 104 3.79 29.74 32.53
C SER A 104 3.54 30.93 33.44
N GLU A 105 2.71 30.75 34.46
CA GLU A 105 2.50 31.74 35.53
C GLU A 105 3.78 32.04 36.32
N VAL A 106 4.66 31.04 36.44
CA VAL A 106 5.87 31.12 37.27
C VAL A 106 7.00 31.80 36.53
N THR A 107 7.25 31.40 35.28
CA THR A 107 8.41 31.87 34.50
C THR A 107 8.05 32.98 33.52
N GLY A 108 6.77 33.16 33.17
CA GLY A 108 6.32 34.06 32.12
C GLY A 108 6.69 33.60 30.70
N LYS A 109 7.21 32.39 30.54
CA LYS A 109 7.70 31.83 29.27
C LYS A 109 6.70 30.87 28.65
N LEU A 110 6.81 30.65 27.34
CA LEU A 110 5.99 29.72 26.58
C LEU A 110 6.17 28.29 27.12
N VAL A 111 5.06 27.68 27.56
CA VAL A 111 5.03 26.31 28.11
C VAL A 111 4.22 25.34 27.23
N LEU A 112 3.29 25.86 26.43
CA LEU A 112 2.52 25.08 25.46
C LEU A 112 2.31 25.88 24.19
N ALA A 113 2.67 25.29 23.05
CA ALA A 113 2.31 25.77 21.72
C ALA A 113 1.53 24.69 20.99
N ARG A 114 0.51 25.08 20.22
CA ARG A 114 -0.18 24.20 19.29
C ARG A 114 -0.44 24.93 17.99
N ASP A 115 0.06 24.36 16.90
CA ASP A 115 -0.05 24.91 15.55
C ASP A 115 -0.90 24.01 14.65
N LEU A 116 -1.86 24.63 13.97
CA LEU A 116 -2.63 24.03 12.89
C LEU A 116 -2.32 24.79 11.60
N VAL A 117 -1.65 24.11 10.67
CA VAL A 117 -1.35 24.64 9.35
C VAL A 117 -2.41 24.18 8.35
N GLU A 118 -2.78 25.07 7.43
CA GLU A 118 -3.68 24.72 6.33
C GLU A 118 -3.08 23.58 5.49
N PRO A 119 -3.82 22.48 5.26
CA PRO A 119 -3.28 21.35 4.51
C PRO A 119 -3.09 21.72 3.03
N PRO A 120 -2.00 21.25 2.38
CA PRO A 120 -1.76 21.50 0.97
C PRO A 120 -2.80 20.84 0.06
N ILE A 121 -3.45 19.77 0.55
CA ILE A 121 -4.52 19.05 -0.14
C ILE A 121 -5.85 19.37 0.56
N LYS A 122 -6.82 19.85 -0.22
CA LYS A 122 -8.18 20.20 0.25
C LYS A 122 -9.20 19.14 -0.19
N PRO A 123 -9.38 18.04 0.56
CA PRO A 123 -10.25 16.93 0.16
C PRO A 123 -11.74 17.28 0.06
N GLY A 124 -12.16 18.46 0.54
CA GLY A 124 -13.54 18.96 0.40
C GLY A 124 -14.59 17.95 0.87
N LYS A 125 -15.59 17.68 0.03
CA LYS A 125 -16.67 16.72 0.34
C LYS A 125 -16.17 15.26 0.46
N ALA A 126 -15.02 14.92 -0.13
CA ALA A 126 -14.46 13.57 -0.06
C ALA A 126 -13.95 13.22 1.35
N ALA A 127 -13.56 14.22 2.16
CA ALA A 127 -13.17 14.00 3.55
C ALA A 127 -14.30 13.36 4.37
N PHE A 128 -15.54 13.78 4.15
CA PHE A 128 -16.69 13.20 4.84
C PHE A 128 -16.94 11.75 4.43
N PHE A 129 -16.67 11.38 3.17
CA PHE A 129 -16.75 10.01 2.71
C PHE A 129 -15.69 9.13 3.38
N ILE A 130 -14.44 9.63 3.44
CA ILE A 130 -13.34 8.96 4.16
C ILE A 130 -13.72 8.77 5.62
N ILE A 131 -14.14 9.84 6.32
CA ILE A 131 -14.56 9.77 7.72
C ILE A 131 -15.69 8.75 7.91
N ARG A 132 -16.71 8.73 7.06
CA ARG A 132 -17.81 7.75 7.15
C ARG A 132 -17.33 6.31 6.96
N LEU A 133 -16.42 6.08 6.02
CA LEU A 133 -15.81 4.76 5.80
C LEU A 133 -14.94 4.32 6.99
N VAL A 134 -14.16 5.23 7.57
CA VAL A 134 -13.26 4.89 8.68
C VAL A 134 -13.92 4.97 10.05
N SER A 135 -15.08 5.62 10.18
CA SER A 135 -15.79 5.82 11.46
C SER A 135 -16.09 4.53 12.21
N PRO A 136 -16.58 3.44 11.57
CA PRO A 136 -16.76 2.15 12.25
C PRO A 136 -15.44 1.59 12.78
N LEU A 137 -14.36 1.70 12.01
CA LEU A 137 -13.01 1.26 12.42
C LEU A 137 -12.46 2.10 13.57
N ILE A 138 -12.57 3.43 13.48
CA ILE A 138 -12.12 4.36 14.53
C ILE A 138 -12.92 4.12 15.82
N ARG A 139 -14.23 3.84 15.73
CA ARG A 139 -15.04 3.48 16.91
C ARG A 139 -14.54 2.21 17.58
N ILE A 140 -14.15 1.18 16.81
CA ILE A 140 -13.57 -0.05 17.36
C ILE A 140 -12.21 0.23 18.00
N LEU A 141 -11.35 1.02 17.35
CA LEU A 141 -10.01 1.40 17.83
C LEU A 141 -10.04 2.27 19.10
N LEU A 142 -11.01 3.20 19.18
CA LEU A 142 -11.22 4.04 20.36
C LEU A 142 -11.87 3.25 21.49
N LYS A 143 -12.78 2.31 21.20
CA LYS A 143 -13.35 1.38 22.18
C LYS A 143 -12.26 0.48 22.79
N ASP A 144 -11.30 0.00 21.99
CA ASP A 144 -10.13 -0.76 22.45
C ASP A 144 -9.17 0.08 23.33
N ARG A 145 -9.17 1.42 23.21
CA ARG A 145 -8.45 2.32 24.15
C ARG A 145 -9.18 2.48 25.48
N GLN A 146 -10.52 2.43 25.50
CA GLN A 146 -11.31 2.43 26.73
C GLN A 146 -11.30 1.05 27.42
N ASP A 147 -11.35 -0.05 26.66
CA ASP A 147 -11.28 -1.42 27.22
C ASP A 147 -9.87 -1.75 27.76
N LYS A 148 -8.82 -1.00 27.40
CA LYS A 148 -7.49 -1.13 28.02
C LYS A 148 -7.42 -0.80 29.52
N SER A 149 -8.41 -0.12 30.10
CA SER A 149 -8.50 0.05 31.56
C SER A 149 -9.15 -1.14 32.26
N THR A 150 -9.75 -2.07 31.51
CA THR A 150 -10.55 -3.16 32.04
C THR A 150 -10.50 -4.34 31.07
N MET A 151 -9.53 -5.24 31.24
CA MET A 151 -9.83 -6.67 31.44
C MET A 151 -8.62 -7.59 31.24
N GLU A 152 -8.73 -8.66 32.01
CA GLU A 152 -8.04 -9.93 32.00
C GLU A 152 -8.08 -10.65 30.64
N ILE A 153 -7.16 -11.61 30.52
CA ILE A 153 -6.85 -12.46 29.38
C ILE A 153 -8.07 -13.34 29.00
N SER A 154 -8.57 -13.19 27.78
CA SER A 154 -9.64 -14.03 27.21
C SER A 154 -9.07 -15.27 26.48
N PRO A 155 -9.76 -16.45 26.50
CA PRO A 155 -9.20 -17.73 26.06
C PRO A 155 -9.42 -18.07 24.56
N LEU A 156 -9.78 -17.12 23.69
CA LEU A 156 -10.06 -17.39 22.26
C LEU A 156 -9.10 -16.63 21.32
N GLY A 157 -8.02 -17.31 20.90
CA GLY A 157 -7.13 -16.87 19.81
C GLY A 157 -6.16 -15.75 20.19
N GLN A 158 -4.94 -15.80 19.64
CA GLN A 158 -4.01 -14.69 19.77
C GLN A 158 -4.53 -13.56 18.88
N GLY A 159 -4.86 -12.40 19.46
CA GLY A 159 -5.23 -11.20 18.71
C GLY A 159 -4.18 -10.83 17.64
N ILE A 160 -4.48 -9.87 16.76
CA ILE A 160 -3.58 -9.51 15.66
C ILE A 160 -2.21 -9.05 16.21
N PRO A 161 -1.09 -9.74 15.88
CA PRO A 161 0.23 -9.39 16.37
C PRO A 161 0.59 -7.96 16.00
N LYS A 162 1.22 -7.22 16.91
CA LYS A 162 1.62 -5.82 16.68
C LYS A 162 2.44 -5.65 15.39
N SER A 163 3.34 -6.59 15.12
CA SER A 163 4.18 -6.61 13.90
C SER A 163 3.41 -6.82 12.59
N GLN A 164 2.16 -7.25 12.63
CA GLN A 164 1.34 -7.50 11.44
C GLN A 164 0.22 -6.48 11.26
N ARG A 165 0.02 -5.54 12.20
CA ARG A 165 -1.09 -4.57 12.18
C ARG A 165 -1.04 -3.59 11.02
N PHE A 166 0.14 -3.37 10.44
CA PHE A 166 0.30 -2.49 9.28
C PHE A 166 0.06 -3.23 7.94
N LEU A 167 0.11 -4.56 7.92
CA LEU A 167 0.00 -5.35 6.70
C LEU A 167 -1.37 -5.20 5.99
N PRO A 168 -2.53 -5.08 6.68
CA PRO A 168 -3.79 -4.78 6.01
C PRO A 168 -3.74 -3.47 5.22
N LEU A 169 -3.14 -2.43 5.79
CA LEU A 169 -2.98 -1.14 5.14
C LEU A 169 -2.04 -1.26 3.93
N VAL A 170 -0.91 -1.94 4.09
CA VAL A 170 0.04 -2.16 2.98
C VAL A 170 -0.61 -2.89 1.82
N PHE A 171 -1.29 -4.02 2.06
CA PHE A 171 -1.97 -4.75 1.00
C PHE A 171 -3.17 -3.97 0.42
N GLY A 172 -3.85 -3.16 1.22
CA GLY A 172 -4.89 -2.25 0.75
C GLY A 172 -4.36 -1.18 -0.20
N LEU A 173 -3.22 -0.56 0.15
CA LEU A 173 -2.54 0.41 -0.71
C LEU A 173 -1.99 -0.24 -1.98
N ILE A 174 -1.42 -1.44 -1.88
CA ILE A 174 -0.99 -2.22 -3.05
C ILE A 174 -2.20 -2.51 -3.95
N ALA A 175 -3.34 -2.91 -3.41
CA ALA A 175 -4.55 -3.18 -4.21
C ALA A 175 -5.06 -1.92 -4.92
N ILE A 176 -5.11 -0.78 -4.21
CA ILE A 176 -5.51 0.50 -4.82
C ILE A 176 -4.53 0.91 -5.92
N ALA A 177 -3.23 0.82 -5.65
CA ALA A 177 -2.19 1.13 -6.63
C ALA A 177 -2.26 0.20 -7.84
N TYR A 178 -2.41 -1.11 -7.62
CA TYR A 178 -2.55 -2.12 -8.67
C TYR A 178 -3.74 -1.81 -9.57
N ILE A 179 -4.93 -1.62 -8.98
CA ILE A 179 -6.16 -1.33 -9.74
C ILE A 179 -6.03 -0.01 -10.48
N TYR A 180 -5.53 1.03 -9.83
CA TYR A 180 -5.39 2.33 -10.47
C TYR A 180 -4.37 2.30 -11.60
N ILE A 181 -3.15 1.84 -11.33
CA ILE A 181 -2.04 1.86 -12.30
C ILE A 181 -2.33 0.90 -13.45
N LEU A 182 -2.63 -0.37 -13.16
CA LEU A 182 -2.71 -1.40 -14.20
C LEU A 182 -4.07 -1.47 -14.89
N LEU A 183 -5.17 -1.02 -14.28
CA LEU A 183 -6.50 -1.13 -14.89
C LEU A 183 -7.12 0.20 -15.28
N LEU A 184 -6.88 1.29 -14.54
CA LEU A 184 -7.68 2.52 -14.69
C LEU A 184 -6.90 3.73 -15.20
N SER A 185 -5.57 3.76 -15.06
CA SER A 185 -4.79 4.96 -15.35
C SER A 185 -4.91 5.35 -16.83
N PRO A 186 -5.19 6.63 -17.15
CA PRO A 186 -5.20 7.12 -18.51
C PRO A 186 -3.96 6.71 -19.33
N PRO A 187 -4.10 6.55 -20.66
CA PRO A 187 -2.99 6.26 -21.55
C PRO A 187 -1.86 7.29 -21.40
N GLY A 188 -0.62 6.82 -21.33
CA GLY A 188 0.57 7.68 -21.29
C GLY A 188 0.83 8.42 -19.97
N GLN A 189 -0.01 8.23 -18.93
CA GLN A 189 0.23 8.87 -17.64
C GLN A 189 1.30 8.16 -16.81
N LEU A 190 1.14 6.85 -16.59
CA LEU A 190 2.00 6.06 -15.68
C LEU A 190 2.60 4.84 -16.37
N ILE A 191 1.81 4.15 -17.18
CA ILE A 191 2.20 2.94 -17.90
C ILE A 191 1.68 3.02 -19.35
N PRO A 192 2.36 2.33 -20.29
CA PRO A 192 1.93 2.27 -21.67
C PRO A 192 0.65 1.44 -21.85
N GLY A 193 0.01 1.61 -23.00
CA GLY A 193 -1.20 0.90 -23.39
C GLY A 193 -2.50 1.47 -22.81
N GLU A 194 -3.62 1.01 -23.36
CA GLU A 194 -4.95 1.49 -23.04
C GLU A 194 -5.52 0.87 -21.75
N PRO A 195 -6.23 1.64 -20.90
CA PRO A 195 -6.83 1.13 -19.67
C PRO A 195 -8.05 0.25 -19.94
N ALA A 196 -8.49 -0.49 -18.92
CA ALA A 196 -9.61 -1.42 -19.01
C ALA A 196 -10.94 -0.77 -19.44
N TRP A 197 -11.16 0.51 -19.13
CA TRP A 197 -12.37 1.25 -19.54
C TRP A 197 -12.31 1.74 -21.00
N ALA A 198 -11.15 1.69 -21.66
CA ALA A 198 -10.93 2.00 -23.07
C ALA A 198 -10.22 0.84 -23.79
N ILE A 199 -10.57 -0.39 -23.41
CA ILE A 199 -9.97 -1.60 -23.96
C ILE A 199 -10.15 -1.65 -25.49
N GLN A 200 -9.07 -1.96 -26.20
CA GLN A 200 -9.06 -2.04 -27.66
C GLN A 200 -9.56 -3.42 -28.12
N PRO A 201 -10.18 -3.52 -29.31
CA PRO A 201 -10.63 -4.80 -29.88
C PRO A 201 -9.50 -5.83 -29.98
N GLU A 202 -8.28 -5.39 -30.33
CA GLU A 202 -7.10 -6.24 -30.45
C GLU A 202 -6.72 -6.87 -29.11
N THR A 203 -6.86 -6.13 -28.01
CA THR A 203 -6.61 -6.65 -26.65
C THR A 203 -7.70 -7.65 -26.24
N ILE A 204 -8.95 -7.43 -26.65
CA ILE A 204 -10.03 -8.41 -26.41
C ILE A 204 -9.72 -9.71 -27.18
N GLU A 205 -9.29 -9.59 -28.44
CA GLU A 205 -8.90 -10.73 -29.26
C GLU A 205 -7.71 -11.48 -28.65
N GLU A 206 -6.68 -10.77 -28.17
CA GLU A 206 -5.55 -11.35 -27.43
C GLU A 206 -6.04 -12.17 -26.23
N ILE A 207 -6.86 -11.58 -25.36
CA ILE A 207 -7.41 -12.24 -24.17
C ILE A 207 -8.20 -13.50 -24.55
N VAL A 208 -9.05 -13.40 -25.57
CA VAL A 208 -9.87 -14.55 -26.02
C VAL A 208 -8.98 -15.64 -26.61
N ASN A 209 -8.00 -15.29 -27.43
CA ASN A 209 -7.12 -16.25 -28.07
C ASN A 209 -6.24 -16.99 -27.05
N GLU A 210 -5.66 -16.26 -26.09
CA GLU A 210 -4.92 -16.85 -24.99
C GLU A 210 -5.81 -17.75 -24.11
N SER A 211 -7.04 -17.32 -23.83
CA SER A 211 -8.02 -18.09 -23.05
C SER A 211 -8.47 -19.37 -23.76
N LEU A 212 -8.60 -19.36 -25.09
CA LEU A 212 -8.89 -20.58 -25.86
C LEU A 212 -7.74 -21.59 -25.79
N ASN A 213 -6.51 -21.10 -25.67
CA ASN A 213 -5.31 -21.91 -25.52
C ASN A 213 -4.95 -22.19 -24.05
N PHE A 214 -5.90 -22.03 -23.12
CA PHE A 214 -5.70 -22.28 -21.69
C PHE A 214 -5.11 -23.68 -21.43
N PHE A 215 -4.05 -23.69 -20.62
CA PHE A 215 -3.19 -24.82 -20.28
C PHE A 215 -2.64 -25.60 -21.50
N PHE A 216 -2.55 -24.94 -22.66
CA PHE A 216 -2.17 -25.54 -23.93
C PHE A 216 -3.06 -26.73 -24.35
N ILE A 217 -4.24 -26.90 -23.75
CA ILE A 217 -5.10 -28.07 -23.99
C ILE A 217 -5.48 -28.13 -25.46
N LEU A 218 -6.04 -27.04 -25.99
CA LEU A 218 -6.50 -26.96 -27.37
C LEU A 218 -5.35 -27.08 -28.39
N PRO A 219 -4.23 -26.32 -28.27
CA PRO A 219 -3.08 -26.49 -29.14
C PRO A 219 -2.51 -27.92 -29.17
N LEU A 220 -2.42 -28.58 -28.01
CA LEU A 220 -1.91 -29.95 -27.93
C LEU A 220 -2.89 -30.96 -28.54
N PHE A 221 -4.20 -30.76 -28.36
CA PHE A 221 -5.24 -31.58 -29.00
C PHE A 221 -5.17 -31.50 -30.52
N ASN A 222 -5.05 -30.29 -31.08
CA ASN A 222 -4.91 -30.14 -32.53
C ASN A 222 -3.62 -30.80 -33.04
N ARG A 223 -2.52 -30.71 -32.26
CA ARG A 223 -1.25 -31.36 -32.61
C ARG A 223 -1.33 -32.89 -32.66
N VAL A 224 -2.21 -33.52 -31.87
CA VAL A 224 -2.44 -34.98 -31.91
C VAL A 224 -3.57 -35.39 -32.86
N GLY A 225 -4.09 -34.46 -33.66
CA GLY A 225 -5.11 -34.72 -34.69
C GLY A 225 -6.56 -34.61 -34.21
N ILE A 226 -6.81 -34.07 -33.02
CA ILE A 226 -8.16 -33.79 -32.51
C ILE A 226 -8.51 -32.33 -32.87
N ASN A 227 -9.23 -32.13 -33.98
CA ASN A 227 -9.52 -30.81 -34.56
C ASN A 227 -11.02 -30.45 -34.51
N TYR A 228 -11.66 -30.57 -33.34
CA TYR A 228 -13.05 -30.13 -33.17
C TYR A 228 -13.17 -28.60 -33.18
N LEU A 229 -12.15 -27.92 -32.66
CA LEU A 229 -11.97 -26.48 -32.69
C LEU A 229 -10.50 -26.22 -33.04
N GLU A 230 -10.23 -25.21 -33.85
CA GLU A 230 -8.86 -24.83 -34.22
C GLU A 230 -8.29 -23.86 -33.18
N ALA A 231 -7.10 -24.16 -32.69
CA ALA A 231 -6.37 -23.34 -31.73
C ALA A 231 -5.92 -22.04 -32.41
N PRO A 232 -6.26 -20.86 -31.84
CA PRO A 232 -5.73 -19.61 -32.33
C PRO A 232 -4.20 -19.58 -32.28
N VAL A 233 -3.63 -18.83 -33.23
CA VAL A 233 -2.18 -18.65 -33.35
C VAL A 233 -1.78 -17.46 -32.50
N VAL A 234 -1.15 -17.72 -31.35
CA VAL A 234 -0.65 -16.70 -30.43
C VAL A 234 0.88 -16.71 -30.45
N HIS A 235 1.50 -15.54 -30.27
CA HIS A 235 2.95 -15.43 -30.15
C HIS A 235 3.44 -16.29 -28.97
N PRO A 236 4.44 -17.18 -29.16
CA PRO A 236 4.80 -18.20 -28.16
C PRO A 236 5.20 -17.63 -26.80
N THR A 237 5.81 -16.43 -26.76
CA THR A 237 6.19 -15.77 -25.51
C THR A 237 4.98 -15.29 -24.68
N LEU A 238 3.97 -14.70 -25.32
CA LEU A 238 2.78 -14.21 -24.61
C LEU A 238 1.92 -15.39 -24.14
N GLU A 239 1.74 -16.37 -25.01
CA GLU A 239 1.04 -17.62 -24.69
C GLU A 239 1.72 -18.37 -23.53
N ALA A 240 3.06 -18.35 -23.48
CA ALA A 240 3.83 -18.88 -22.36
C ALA A 240 3.64 -18.07 -21.07
N LEU A 241 3.71 -16.74 -21.13
CA LEU A 241 3.51 -15.87 -19.96
C LEU A 241 2.12 -16.09 -19.35
N PHE A 242 1.09 -16.03 -20.18
CA PHE A 242 -0.31 -16.25 -19.77
C PHE A 242 -0.46 -17.59 -19.06
N ASN A 243 -0.11 -18.69 -19.73
CA ASN A 243 -0.29 -20.03 -19.17
C ASN A 243 0.58 -20.29 -17.93
N PHE A 244 1.76 -19.66 -17.85
CA PHE A 244 2.60 -19.75 -16.65
C PHE A 244 1.97 -19.02 -15.46
N ALA A 245 1.44 -17.81 -15.67
CA ALA A 245 0.71 -17.06 -14.65
C ALA A 245 -0.54 -17.80 -14.18
N GLU A 246 -1.33 -18.33 -15.11
CA GLU A 246 -2.53 -19.12 -14.84
C GLU A 246 -2.22 -20.41 -14.07
N ALA A 247 -1.18 -21.15 -14.48
CA ALA A 247 -0.73 -22.33 -13.75
C ALA A 247 -0.31 -22.00 -12.31
N TRP A 248 0.27 -20.81 -12.11
CA TRP A 248 0.66 -20.35 -10.78
C TRP A 248 -0.56 -20.06 -9.91
N ILE A 249 -1.49 -19.20 -10.34
CA ILE A 249 -2.69 -18.86 -9.56
C ILE A 249 -3.61 -20.08 -9.37
N PHE A 250 -3.64 -21.00 -10.33
CA PHE A 250 -4.31 -22.29 -10.18
C PHE A 250 -3.82 -23.02 -8.93
N MET A 251 -2.50 -23.11 -8.72
CA MET A 251 -1.89 -23.74 -7.55
C MET A 251 -2.21 -23.05 -6.21
N PHE A 252 -2.72 -21.81 -6.20
CA PHE A 252 -3.10 -21.16 -4.95
C PHE A 252 -4.32 -21.79 -4.29
N LEU A 253 -5.21 -22.50 -5.00
CA LEU A 253 -6.44 -23.00 -4.39
C LEU A 253 -6.19 -23.88 -3.15
N PRO A 254 -5.39 -24.98 -3.21
CA PRO A 254 -5.12 -25.77 -2.02
C PRO A 254 -4.43 -24.96 -0.91
N LEU A 255 -3.54 -24.02 -1.27
CA LEU A 255 -2.85 -23.16 -0.32
C LEU A 255 -3.84 -22.25 0.44
N LEU A 256 -4.76 -21.62 -0.28
CA LEU A 256 -5.83 -20.81 0.28
C LEU A 256 -6.74 -21.67 1.16
N LEU A 257 -7.17 -22.85 0.69
CA LEU A 257 -8.05 -23.75 1.44
C LEU A 257 -7.44 -24.20 2.78
N VAL A 258 -6.13 -24.41 2.81
CA VAL A 258 -5.37 -24.78 4.01
C VAL A 258 -5.19 -23.61 4.99
N ASP A 259 -5.20 -22.36 4.52
CA ASP A 259 -5.11 -21.19 5.39
C ASP A 259 -6.31 -21.08 6.35
N ARG A 260 -6.01 -21.25 7.63
CA ARG A 260 -7.01 -21.21 8.72
C ARG A 260 -7.40 -19.80 9.13
N ARG A 261 -6.63 -18.79 8.72
CA ARG A 261 -6.88 -17.39 9.11
C ARG A 261 -8.13 -16.81 8.46
N THR A 262 -8.56 -17.39 7.33
CA THR A 262 -9.70 -16.93 6.54
C THR A 262 -10.75 -18.03 6.31
N THR A 263 -11.03 -18.87 7.32
CA THR A 263 -12.04 -19.95 7.22
C THR A 263 -13.45 -19.45 6.93
N HIS A 264 -13.77 -18.21 7.32
CA HIS A 264 -15.07 -17.57 7.10
C HIS A 264 -15.20 -16.92 5.72
N LEU A 265 -14.11 -16.82 4.94
CA LEU A 265 -14.15 -16.23 3.59
C LEU A 265 -14.51 -17.29 2.54
N PRO A 266 -15.24 -16.93 1.47
CA PRO A 266 -15.59 -17.86 0.39
C PRO A 266 -14.40 -18.13 -0.53
N LYS A 267 -13.42 -18.92 -0.06
CA LYS A 267 -12.11 -19.08 -0.70
C LYS A 267 -12.16 -19.64 -2.13
N ILE A 268 -13.09 -20.53 -2.43
CA ILE A 268 -13.26 -21.08 -3.79
C ILE A 268 -13.70 -19.97 -4.74
N LEU A 269 -14.71 -19.15 -4.36
CA LEU A 269 -15.15 -18.02 -5.17
C LEU A 269 -14.04 -16.99 -5.37
N ILE A 270 -13.31 -16.67 -4.30
CA ILE A 270 -12.17 -15.73 -4.38
C ILE A 270 -11.10 -16.26 -5.33
N TRP A 271 -10.74 -17.55 -5.24
CA TRP A 271 -9.81 -18.17 -6.16
C TRP A 271 -10.34 -18.18 -7.60
N SER A 272 -11.61 -18.52 -7.82
CA SER A 272 -12.21 -18.52 -9.17
C SER A 272 -12.20 -17.12 -9.81
N LEU A 273 -12.46 -16.07 -9.03
CA LEU A 273 -12.31 -14.70 -9.49
C LEU A 273 -10.84 -14.34 -9.72
N ALA A 274 -9.92 -14.85 -8.90
CA ALA A 274 -8.49 -14.61 -9.03
C ALA A 274 -7.84 -15.35 -10.20
N MET A 275 -8.44 -16.43 -10.74
CA MET A 275 -7.96 -17.05 -11.98
C MET A 275 -7.84 -16.01 -13.08
N PHE A 276 -8.88 -15.20 -13.31
CA PHE A 276 -8.89 -14.18 -14.37
C PHE A 276 -8.68 -12.73 -13.87
N GLY A 277 -8.73 -12.52 -12.56
CA GLY A 277 -8.53 -11.22 -11.90
C GLY A 277 -7.25 -11.14 -11.06
N THR A 278 -6.43 -12.19 -11.06
CA THR A 278 -5.08 -12.30 -10.49
C THR A 278 -4.91 -11.50 -9.18
N ASN A 279 -4.03 -10.49 -9.16
CA ASN A 279 -3.78 -9.67 -7.99
C ASN A 279 -4.79 -8.55 -7.75
N ALA A 280 -5.67 -8.23 -8.71
CA ALA A 280 -6.82 -7.37 -8.45
C ALA A 280 -7.78 -8.01 -7.42
N VAL A 281 -7.77 -9.35 -7.32
CA VAL A 281 -8.55 -10.11 -6.33
C VAL A 281 -7.68 -10.56 -5.15
N LEU A 282 -6.45 -11.04 -5.41
CA LEU A 282 -5.60 -11.61 -4.38
C LEU A 282 -5.08 -10.55 -3.38
N THR A 283 -4.81 -9.32 -3.82
CA THR A 283 -4.29 -8.28 -2.92
C THR A 283 -5.35 -7.73 -1.94
N PRO A 284 -6.62 -7.45 -2.33
CA PRO A 284 -7.69 -7.22 -1.37
C PRO A 284 -7.92 -8.40 -0.43
N TYR A 285 -7.85 -9.65 -0.94
CA TYR A 285 -7.95 -10.83 -0.09
C TYR A 285 -6.86 -10.86 0.99
N MET A 286 -5.61 -10.53 0.64
CA MET A 286 -4.51 -10.47 1.61
C MET A 286 -4.70 -9.35 2.64
N ALA A 287 -5.26 -8.20 2.25
CA ALA A 287 -5.61 -7.14 3.19
C ALA A 287 -6.67 -7.62 4.22
N LEU A 288 -7.73 -8.28 3.73
CA LEU A 288 -8.77 -8.87 4.58
C LEU A 288 -8.20 -9.96 5.49
N ARG A 289 -7.35 -10.84 4.94
CA ARG A 289 -6.66 -11.89 5.69
C ARG A 289 -5.84 -11.33 6.84
N TYR A 290 -5.07 -10.27 6.64
CA TYR A 290 -4.27 -9.70 7.74
C TYR A 290 -5.12 -8.96 8.79
N ASN A 291 -6.37 -8.61 8.46
CA ASN A 291 -7.33 -8.02 9.38
C ASN A 291 -8.06 -9.06 10.26
N THR A 292 -7.78 -10.35 10.07
CA THR A 292 -8.37 -11.41 10.90
C THR A 292 -7.36 -11.88 11.97
N PRO A 293 -7.80 -12.24 13.19
CA PRO A 293 -6.91 -12.76 14.24
C PRO A 293 -6.21 -14.05 13.84
N ILE A 294 -5.09 -14.36 14.51
CA ILE A 294 -4.37 -15.60 14.25
C ILE A 294 -5.13 -16.76 14.94
N PRO A 295 -5.49 -17.83 14.20
CA PRO A 295 -6.13 -18.99 14.80
C PRO A 295 -5.18 -19.67 15.80
N PRO A 296 -5.69 -20.31 16.86
CA PRO A 296 -4.87 -21.02 17.84
C PRO A 296 -3.98 -22.07 17.15
N VAL A 297 -2.74 -22.19 17.63
CA VAL A 297 -1.74 -23.11 17.06
C VAL A 297 -2.28 -24.54 17.15
N LYS A 298 -2.45 -25.18 15.99
CA LYS A 298 -2.71 -26.62 15.87
C LYS A 298 -1.71 -27.18 14.87
N GLU A 299 -1.33 -28.44 15.06
CA GLU A 299 -0.38 -29.18 14.23
C GLU A 299 -0.60 -29.05 12.72
N GLU A 300 0.49 -29.30 12.00
CA GLU A 300 0.67 -29.22 10.56
C GLU A 300 -0.59 -29.63 9.78
N THR A 301 -0.96 -28.81 8.81
CA THR A 301 -2.09 -29.10 7.96
C THR A 301 -1.73 -30.24 7.00
N ASN A 302 -2.40 -31.38 7.17
CA ASN A 302 -2.19 -32.56 6.32
C ASN A 302 -2.64 -32.23 4.88
N LYS A 303 -1.73 -32.40 3.91
CA LYS A 303 -1.98 -32.09 2.50
C LYS A 303 -2.80 -33.22 1.89
N GLY A 304 -4.00 -32.90 1.42
CA GLY A 304 -4.86 -33.88 0.74
C GLY A 304 -4.40 -34.16 -0.71
N ILE A 305 -5.03 -35.15 -1.34
CA ILE A 305 -4.81 -35.51 -2.76
C ILE A 305 -5.00 -34.30 -3.68
N LEU A 306 -5.94 -33.40 -3.35
CA LEU A 306 -6.18 -32.16 -4.08
C LEU A 306 -4.92 -31.31 -4.22
N ALA A 307 -4.13 -31.18 -3.16
CA ALA A 307 -2.88 -30.42 -3.20
C ALA A 307 -1.91 -31.02 -4.23
N ARG A 308 -1.73 -32.35 -4.22
CA ARG A 308 -0.85 -33.04 -5.15
C ARG A 308 -1.30 -32.93 -6.60
N VAL A 309 -2.61 -33.06 -6.86
CA VAL A 309 -3.16 -32.89 -8.22
C VAL A 309 -2.87 -31.48 -8.73
N PHE A 310 -3.16 -30.46 -7.92
CA PHE A 310 -2.92 -29.08 -8.30
C PHE A 310 -1.43 -28.78 -8.47
N GLY A 311 -0.58 -29.30 -7.59
CA GLY A 311 0.88 -29.16 -7.67
C GLY A 311 1.46 -29.78 -8.93
N TRP A 312 1.09 -31.03 -9.25
CA TRP A 312 1.55 -31.70 -10.47
C TRP A 312 1.03 -31.02 -11.74
N THR A 313 -0.27 -30.67 -11.80
CA THR A 313 -0.85 -29.97 -12.95
C THR A 313 -0.15 -28.62 -13.16
N GLY A 314 -0.02 -27.80 -12.11
CA GLY A 314 0.67 -26.51 -12.20
C GLY A 314 2.13 -26.68 -12.62
N MET A 315 2.86 -27.64 -12.04
CA MET A 315 4.26 -27.91 -12.42
C MET A 315 4.40 -28.32 -13.89
N ILE A 316 3.54 -29.22 -14.38
CA ILE A 316 3.56 -29.67 -15.77
C ILE A 316 3.26 -28.52 -16.73
N VAL A 317 2.18 -27.76 -16.47
CA VAL A 317 1.80 -26.63 -17.33
C VAL A 317 2.88 -25.55 -17.31
N GLY A 318 3.49 -25.25 -16.16
CA GLY A 318 4.59 -24.29 -16.08
C GLY A 318 5.83 -24.73 -16.85
N ILE A 319 6.20 -26.01 -16.80
CA ILE A 319 7.30 -26.55 -17.62
C ILE A 319 6.96 -26.47 -19.12
N ILE A 320 5.72 -26.82 -19.49
CA ILE A 320 5.25 -26.70 -20.87
C ILE A 320 5.30 -25.24 -21.32
N ALA A 321 4.89 -24.28 -20.49
CA ALA A 321 4.94 -22.86 -20.82
C ALA A 321 6.37 -22.39 -21.12
N LEU A 322 7.35 -22.76 -20.27
CA LEU A 322 8.75 -22.44 -20.52
C LEU A 322 9.27 -23.08 -21.81
N PHE A 323 8.93 -24.35 -22.04
CA PHE A 323 9.28 -25.04 -23.29
C PHE A 323 8.63 -24.38 -24.51
N TRP A 324 7.35 -24.00 -24.39
CA TRP A 324 6.55 -23.40 -25.47
C TRP A 324 7.12 -22.06 -25.90
N GLY A 325 7.42 -21.18 -24.94
CA GLY A 325 8.01 -19.87 -25.20
C GLY A 325 9.36 -19.94 -25.91
N VAL A 326 10.14 -20.98 -25.67
CA VAL A 326 11.51 -21.12 -26.21
C VAL A 326 11.58 -21.95 -27.50
N LEU A 327 10.83 -23.05 -27.58
CA LEU A 327 11.04 -24.09 -28.60
C LEU A 327 9.85 -24.33 -29.53
N CYS A 328 8.64 -23.93 -29.15
CA CYS A 328 7.47 -24.06 -30.03
C CYS A 328 7.36 -22.88 -30.99
N ARG A 329 6.62 -23.09 -32.10
CA ARG A 329 6.30 -22.10 -33.14
C ARG A 329 7.54 -21.39 -33.74
N PRO A 330 8.42 -22.12 -34.44
CA PRO A 330 9.65 -21.56 -35.02
C PRO A 330 9.40 -20.42 -36.02
N GLU A 331 8.18 -20.30 -36.56
CA GLU A 331 7.76 -19.21 -37.43
C GLU A 331 7.80 -17.81 -36.77
N PHE A 332 7.87 -17.73 -35.43
CA PHE A 332 8.04 -16.47 -34.67
C PHE A 332 9.50 -16.17 -34.32
N GLY A 333 10.44 -16.75 -35.05
CA GLY A 333 11.85 -16.42 -34.91
C GLY A 333 12.57 -17.16 -33.78
N ASP A 334 13.85 -16.82 -33.63
CA ASP A 334 14.72 -17.38 -32.61
C ASP A 334 14.49 -16.77 -31.21
N LEU A 335 15.23 -17.24 -30.20
CA LEU A 335 15.06 -16.75 -28.84
C LEU A 335 15.34 -15.24 -28.70
N VAL A 336 16.28 -14.69 -29.48
CA VAL A 336 16.64 -13.27 -29.40
C VAL A 336 15.51 -12.41 -29.96
N GLU A 337 14.97 -12.79 -31.12
CA GLU A 337 13.82 -12.12 -31.74
C GLU A 337 12.60 -12.12 -30.82
N ARG A 338 12.32 -13.28 -30.18
CA ARG A 338 11.22 -13.41 -29.20
C ARG A 338 11.41 -12.54 -27.97
N MET A 339 12.64 -12.42 -27.46
CA MET A 339 12.93 -11.57 -26.29
C MET A 339 12.86 -10.09 -26.64
N ASN A 340 13.26 -9.70 -27.86
CA ASN A 340 13.09 -8.33 -28.35
C ASN A 340 11.60 -7.98 -28.48
N TYR A 341 10.81 -8.86 -29.10
CA TYR A 341 9.35 -8.72 -29.18
C TYR A 341 8.74 -8.58 -27.78
N PHE A 342 9.15 -9.42 -26.83
CA PHE A 342 8.66 -9.33 -25.45
C PHE A 342 9.00 -7.99 -24.80
N GLY A 343 10.22 -7.49 -24.98
CA GLY A 343 10.63 -6.18 -24.49
C GLY A 343 9.78 -5.04 -25.06
N GLU A 344 9.45 -5.12 -26.35
CA GLU A 344 8.53 -4.17 -26.99
C GLU A 344 7.12 -4.27 -26.39
N GLN A 345 6.61 -5.48 -26.17
CA GLN A 345 5.29 -5.68 -25.53
C GLN A 345 5.24 -5.12 -24.11
N LEU A 346 6.30 -5.23 -23.31
CA LEU A 346 6.34 -4.59 -21.98
C LEU A 346 6.21 -3.06 -22.01
N MET A 347 6.63 -2.45 -23.12
CA MET A 347 6.62 -0.99 -23.30
C MET A 347 5.39 -0.48 -24.05
N THR A 348 4.52 -1.37 -24.54
CA THR A 348 3.38 -1.00 -25.40
C THR A 348 2.07 -1.64 -24.95
N ASN A 349 2.13 -2.88 -24.47
CA ASN A 349 0.99 -3.70 -24.08
C ASN A 349 0.83 -3.74 -22.55
N ARG A 350 -0.26 -3.12 -22.09
CA ARG A 350 -0.62 -3.05 -20.67
C ARG A 350 -0.94 -4.43 -20.08
N LEU A 351 -1.54 -5.33 -20.86
CA LEU A 351 -1.91 -6.68 -20.42
C LEU A 351 -0.65 -7.50 -20.11
N THR A 352 0.33 -7.48 -21.02
CA THR A 352 1.63 -8.15 -20.83
C THR A 352 2.35 -7.61 -19.58
N LEU A 353 2.36 -6.29 -19.40
CA LEU A 353 2.95 -5.67 -18.21
C LEU A 353 2.23 -6.10 -16.92
N ALA A 354 0.90 -6.16 -16.94
CA ALA A 354 0.10 -6.58 -15.79
C ALA A 354 0.43 -8.01 -15.37
N PHE A 355 0.53 -8.95 -16.31
CA PHE A 355 0.96 -10.33 -16.00
C PHE A 355 2.36 -10.38 -15.38
N CYS A 356 3.30 -9.54 -15.82
CA CYS A 356 4.63 -9.49 -15.21
C CYS A 356 4.59 -8.99 -13.76
N VAL A 357 3.78 -7.97 -13.48
CA VAL A 357 3.54 -7.49 -12.11
C VAL A 357 2.85 -8.59 -11.29
N ASP A 358 1.95 -9.35 -11.90
CA ASP A 358 1.27 -10.47 -11.24
C ASP A 358 2.23 -11.54 -10.75
N LEU A 359 3.22 -11.94 -11.57
CA LEU A 359 4.24 -12.92 -11.15
C LEU A 359 5.05 -12.44 -9.94
N VAL A 360 5.37 -11.14 -9.88
CA VAL A 360 6.09 -10.54 -8.73
C VAL A 360 5.22 -10.60 -7.48
N LEU A 361 3.96 -10.19 -7.58
CA LEU A 361 3.04 -10.21 -6.44
C LEU A 361 2.70 -11.65 -6.00
N PHE A 362 2.53 -12.59 -6.94
CA PHE A 362 2.38 -14.01 -6.61
C PHE A 362 3.55 -14.54 -5.83
N SER A 363 4.78 -14.15 -6.17
CA SER A 363 5.99 -14.52 -5.41
C SER A 363 5.90 -14.07 -3.95
N ILE A 364 5.46 -12.82 -3.72
CA ILE A 364 5.30 -12.26 -2.37
C ILE A 364 4.17 -12.96 -1.62
N VAL A 365 2.98 -13.07 -2.23
CA VAL A 365 1.81 -13.66 -1.58
C VAL A 365 2.04 -15.14 -1.28
N GLN A 366 2.61 -15.89 -2.23
CA GLN A 366 3.03 -17.28 -2.03
C GLN A 366 3.92 -17.41 -0.79
N ALA A 367 4.99 -16.60 -0.71
CA ALA A 367 5.95 -16.69 0.39
C ALA A 367 5.28 -16.44 1.76
N LEU A 368 4.37 -15.47 1.83
CA LEU A 368 3.64 -15.12 3.05
C LEU A 368 2.62 -16.19 3.45
N LEU A 369 1.88 -16.73 2.49
CA LEU A 369 0.89 -17.79 2.73
C LEU A 369 1.57 -19.10 3.14
N LEU A 370 2.62 -19.52 2.42
CA LEU A 370 3.39 -20.72 2.76
C LEU A 370 3.97 -20.67 4.16
N ALA A 371 4.50 -19.52 4.58
CA ALA A 371 5.00 -19.33 5.94
C ALA A 371 3.92 -19.45 7.01
N ALA A 372 2.69 -19.06 6.67
CA ALA A 372 1.58 -19.13 7.60
C ALA A 372 1.00 -20.54 7.74
N VAL A 373 1.06 -21.36 6.69
CA VAL A 373 0.51 -22.72 6.69
C VAL A 373 1.54 -23.80 7.03
N ASN A 374 2.83 -23.50 6.89
CA ASN A 374 3.93 -24.41 7.18
C ASN A 374 5.10 -23.65 7.82
N SER A 375 5.23 -23.74 9.14
CA SER A 375 6.32 -23.10 9.90
C SER A 375 7.70 -23.68 9.59
N ARG A 376 7.78 -24.90 9.03
CA ARG A 376 9.04 -25.59 8.70
C ARG A 376 9.47 -25.43 7.23
N ILE A 377 8.72 -24.68 6.42
CA ILE A 377 9.01 -24.49 5.00
C ILE A 377 10.38 -23.84 4.74
N GLY A 378 10.93 -23.12 5.73
CA GLY A 378 12.24 -22.48 5.65
C GLY A 378 12.33 -21.50 4.47
N TRP A 379 13.39 -21.65 3.68
CA TRP A 379 13.70 -20.80 2.52
C TRP A 379 12.93 -21.18 1.24
N PHE A 380 12.38 -22.41 1.15
CA PHE A 380 11.63 -22.89 -0.02
C PHE A 380 10.44 -22.01 -0.39
N ARG A 381 9.84 -21.32 0.60
CA ARG A 381 8.73 -20.40 0.36
C ARG A 381 9.07 -19.23 -0.58
N PHE A 382 10.36 -18.88 -0.68
CA PHE A 382 10.86 -17.78 -1.49
C PHE A 382 11.28 -18.20 -2.89
N ILE A 383 11.22 -19.50 -3.22
CA ILE A 383 11.47 -19.97 -4.59
C ILE A 383 10.18 -19.73 -5.38
N PRO A 384 10.14 -18.72 -6.26
CA PRO A 384 8.90 -18.36 -6.95
C PRO A 384 8.42 -19.52 -7.83
N PHE A 385 7.11 -19.76 -7.85
CA PHE A 385 6.43 -20.84 -8.56
C PHE A 385 6.79 -22.25 -8.07
N TRP A 386 8.06 -22.63 -8.19
CA TRP A 386 8.55 -23.98 -7.88
C TRP A 386 8.47 -24.32 -6.40
N GLY A 387 8.68 -23.34 -5.51
CA GLY A 387 8.52 -23.54 -4.07
C GLY A 387 7.11 -23.95 -3.68
N LEU A 388 6.09 -23.37 -4.33
CA LEU A 388 4.70 -23.75 -4.15
C LEU A 388 4.40 -25.11 -4.78
N ALA A 389 4.81 -25.33 -6.03
CA ALA A 389 4.59 -26.61 -6.72
C ALA A 389 5.16 -27.79 -5.93
N LEU A 390 6.43 -27.69 -5.50
CA LEU A 390 7.09 -28.71 -4.70
C LEU A 390 6.42 -28.88 -3.33
N TRP A 391 6.04 -27.79 -2.66
CA TRP A 391 5.30 -27.91 -1.40
C TRP A 391 3.94 -28.57 -1.58
N LEU A 392 3.26 -28.41 -2.70
CA LEU A 392 1.98 -29.08 -2.95
C LEU A 392 2.13 -30.57 -3.26
N ILE A 393 3.23 -30.96 -3.91
CA ILE A 393 3.52 -32.33 -4.32
C ILE A 393 4.01 -33.18 -3.14
N LEU A 394 4.96 -32.65 -2.36
CA LEU A 394 5.60 -33.33 -1.23
C LEU A 394 4.68 -33.33 -0.01
#